data_AF-A0A4S1FGA2-F1
#
_entry.id   AF-A0A4S1FGA2-F1
#
_cell.length_a   1.000
_cell.length_b   1.000
_cell.length_c   1.000
_cell.angle_alpha   90.00
_cell.angle_beta   90.00
_cell.angle_gamma   90.00
#
_symmetry.space_group_name_H-M   'P 1'
#
loop_
_entity.id
_entity.type
_entity.pdbx_description
1 polymer ?
#
loop_
_entity_poly.entity_id
_entity_poly.type
_entity_poly.pdbx_seq_one_letter_code
_entity_poly.pdbx_strand_id
1 'polypeptide(L)'
;MKSPRAPWRLARICLLVAGLASVGAPAVAPAADRHLEDAFEAAQWALLSSAGNALQQLGLRAAAGSPELAGIVRQRQDIVAMISGKEKALGQATSAGASGADALVRLRGEIDSLRAELVGVDATLARSFPRYADLAHPKPLSVADVQALLDEDEGLLLMLAGHDHIFVWAIGKHDTAWTETGYGAEILGGDIARLRAELDPAAAARGARTLVPGMDKPRVAPFDRTTASILYGELIRPVEPALKAARHVFVVSDGPLAGLPLSVLVASAPTGEDTDPEALRRTDWLARHYAFTTLPSVDSLAVIRKYPPPRGGKKRIAFRGFGAPVLGGETVEVASAPPASFFRGSLANVDAVRDLPPLPETGPELRKLAAILGAPETDLFVGARASETIVKQTDLSTTDVLAFATHGLLSGDLRGLAEPALVLTPPQVATARDDGLLTASEVAELKLSAQWVILSACNTAGGDGRPDAEGLSGLARAFLYAGARAILVSHWPVRDDAAARLTTQTLAALGSGSRLRRAEALRLAMLDIMQDKDDPSLAHPSAWAPFVLVGEGGY
;
A
#
# COMPACT_ATOMS: atom_id res chain seq x y z
N MET A 1 -11.25 -5.97 35.36
CA MET A 1 -10.47 -7.09 35.95
C MET A 1 -9.99 -8.00 34.82
N LYS A 2 -8.71 -8.37 34.89
CA LYS A 2 -7.79 -8.96 33.88
C LYS A 2 -8.33 -10.03 32.88
N SER A 3 -7.86 -9.88 31.62
CA SER A 3 -7.46 -10.86 30.58
C SER A 3 -8.41 -11.21 29.41
N PRO A 4 -7.93 -11.05 28.15
CA PRO A 4 -8.16 -11.98 27.04
C PRO A 4 -6.85 -12.67 26.61
N ARG A 5 -6.67 -13.94 26.97
CA ARG A 5 -5.50 -14.79 26.65
C ARG A 5 -5.86 -15.84 25.58
N ALA A 6 -5.98 -15.41 24.34
CA ALA A 6 -6.09 -16.32 23.18
C ALA A 6 -5.06 -16.02 22.07
N PRO A 7 -4.82 -14.76 21.64
CA PRO A 7 -3.74 -14.48 20.67
C PRO A 7 -2.33 -14.66 21.29
N TRP A 8 -2.24 -14.65 22.62
CA TRP A 8 -0.99 -14.77 23.36
C TRP A 8 -0.36 -16.17 23.40
N ARG A 9 -1.08 -17.24 23.02
CA ARG A 9 -0.50 -18.59 23.04
C ARG A 9 0.38 -18.88 21.83
N LEU A 10 0.07 -18.30 20.66
CA LEU A 10 0.92 -18.34 19.48
C LEU A 10 2.10 -17.36 19.63
N ALA A 11 1.86 -16.15 20.14
CA ALA A 11 2.94 -15.21 20.48
C ALA A 11 3.89 -15.74 21.58
N ARG A 12 3.39 -16.52 22.56
CA ARG A 12 4.25 -17.21 23.55
C ARG A 12 5.06 -18.35 22.94
N ILE A 13 4.58 -19.01 21.88
CA ILE A 13 5.37 -20.02 21.18
C ILE A 13 6.48 -19.31 20.37
N CYS A 14 6.19 -18.18 19.73
CA CYS A 14 7.22 -17.32 19.10
C CYS A 14 8.27 -16.84 20.13
N LEU A 15 7.84 -16.35 21.30
CA LEU A 15 8.73 -15.91 22.39
C LEU A 15 9.50 -17.05 23.08
N LEU A 16 8.94 -18.27 23.15
CA LEU A 16 9.64 -19.43 23.74
C LEU A 16 10.69 -20.02 22.79
N VAL A 17 10.45 -19.98 21.47
CA VAL A 17 11.42 -20.40 20.47
C VAL A 17 12.53 -19.36 20.34
N ALA A 18 12.22 -18.05 20.37
CA ALA A 18 13.22 -16.98 20.35
C ALA A 18 14.02 -16.88 21.67
N GLY A 19 13.36 -17.02 22.83
CA GLY A 19 13.99 -16.87 24.15
C GLY A 19 14.89 -18.04 24.59
N LEU A 20 14.86 -19.18 23.91
CA LEU A 20 15.80 -20.29 24.14
C LEU A 20 17.13 -20.09 23.39
N ALA A 21 17.21 -19.17 22.43
CA ALA A 21 18.44 -18.85 21.70
C ALA A 21 19.36 -17.85 22.44
N SER A 22 18.90 -17.25 23.55
CA SER A 22 19.60 -16.14 24.22
C SER A 22 20.34 -16.53 25.52
N VAL A 23 20.72 -17.80 25.71
CA VAL A 23 21.55 -18.19 26.86
C VAL A 23 22.81 -18.92 26.40
N GLY A 24 23.89 -18.15 26.26
CA GLY A 24 25.27 -18.63 26.45
C GLY A 24 26.15 -18.75 25.20
N ALA A 25 26.96 -17.70 24.97
CA ALA A 25 28.27 -17.66 24.29
C ALA A 25 28.37 -18.11 22.81
N PRO A 26 29.29 -17.51 22.01
CA PRO A 26 29.31 -17.67 20.57
C PRO A 26 29.97 -19.01 20.19
N ALA A 27 29.19 -19.89 19.57
CA ALA A 27 29.70 -21.08 18.89
C ALA A 27 29.11 -21.12 17.47
N VAL A 28 30.00 -21.31 16.50
CA VAL A 28 29.73 -21.27 15.06
C VAL A 28 29.12 -22.60 14.57
N ALA A 29 28.09 -22.49 13.71
CA ALA A 29 27.42 -23.48 12.83
C ALA A 29 26.38 -24.46 13.44
N PRO A 30 25.49 -25.11 12.64
CA PRO A 30 24.59 -24.67 11.57
C PRO A 30 23.10 -24.93 11.97
N ALA A 31 22.76 -24.73 13.25
CA ALA A 31 21.40 -24.87 13.76
C ALA A 31 20.58 -23.57 13.69
N ALA A 32 21.22 -22.45 13.35
CA ALA A 32 20.61 -21.12 13.27
C ALA A 32 19.61 -20.98 12.10
N ASP A 33 19.78 -21.75 11.02
CA ASP A 33 19.00 -21.58 9.79
C ASP A 33 17.53 -22.03 9.93
N ARG A 34 17.25 -23.09 10.71
CA ARG A 34 15.87 -23.56 10.93
C ARG A 34 15.01 -22.59 11.75
N HIS A 35 15.61 -21.95 12.74
CA HIS A 35 14.88 -20.97 13.56
C HIS A 35 14.53 -19.70 12.78
N LEU A 36 15.35 -19.33 11.80
CA LEU A 36 15.08 -18.22 10.88
C LEU A 36 13.92 -18.56 9.94
N GLU A 37 13.92 -19.74 9.33
CA GLU A 37 12.84 -20.19 8.44
C GLU A 37 11.50 -20.27 9.17
N ASP A 38 11.46 -20.92 10.34
CA ASP A 38 10.24 -21.03 11.15
C ASP A 38 9.73 -19.64 11.59
N ALA A 39 10.63 -18.72 11.97
CA ALA A 39 10.26 -17.38 12.37
C ALA A 39 9.78 -16.52 11.18
N PHE A 40 10.38 -16.67 10.01
CA PHE A 40 9.98 -16.00 8.77
C PHE A 40 8.58 -16.44 8.31
N GLU A 41 8.29 -17.75 8.35
CA GLU A 41 6.96 -18.27 8.03
C GLU A 41 5.92 -17.83 9.08
N ALA A 42 6.28 -17.83 10.36
CA ALA A 42 5.41 -17.34 11.43
C ALA A 42 5.10 -15.83 11.30
N ALA A 43 6.09 -15.03 10.88
CA ALA A 43 5.90 -13.60 10.64
C ALA A 43 4.93 -13.34 9.49
N GLN A 44 5.02 -14.11 8.41
CA GLN A 44 4.05 -14.05 7.32
C GLN A 44 2.64 -14.37 7.81
N TRP A 45 2.46 -15.43 8.62
CA TRP A 45 1.15 -15.73 9.22
C TRP A 45 0.59 -14.59 10.07
N ALA A 46 1.43 -13.88 10.83
CA ALA A 46 1.01 -12.74 11.63
C ALA A 46 0.46 -11.61 10.76
N LEU A 47 1.16 -11.26 9.67
CA LEU A 47 0.78 -10.19 8.73
C LEU A 47 -0.50 -10.52 7.93
N LEU A 48 -0.72 -11.80 7.63
CA LEU A 48 -1.91 -12.25 6.91
C LEU A 48 -3.21 -12.06 7.70
N SER A 49 -3.15 -11.93 9.02
CA SER A 49 -4.35 -11.77 9.86
C SER A 49 -5.03 -10.40 9.71
N SER A 50 -4.29 -9.35 9.35
CA SER A 50 -4.82 -8.00 9.09
C SER A 50 -5.17 -7.81 7.61
N ALA A 51 -4.25 -8.16 6.69
CA ALA A 51 -4.45 -8.03 5.25
C ALA A 51 -5.46 -9.05 4.67
N GLY A 52 -5.43 -10.30 5.14
CA GLY A 52 -6.27 -11.38 4.65
C GLY A 52 -7.76 -11.21 4.96
N ASN A 53 -8.11 -10.58 6.09
CA ASN A 53 -9.49 -10.30 6.43
C ASN A 53 -10.13 -9.26 5.50
N ALA A 54 -9.40 -8.20 5.15
CA ALA A 54 -9.94 -7.17 4.28
C ALA A 54 -9.90 -7.55 2.78
N LEU A 55 -8.89 -8.33 2.35
CA LEU A 55 -8.86 -8.95 1.02
C LEU A 55 -9.98 -9.97 0.84
N GLN A 56 -10.36 -10.71 1.88
CA GLN A 56 -11.54 -11.58 1.84
C GLN A 56 -12.84 -10.77 1.74
N GLN A 57 -12.95 -9.63 2.43
CA GLN A 57 -14.15 -8.76 2.38
C GLN A 57 -14.34 -8.08 1.01
N LEU A 58 -13.26 -7.57 0.40
CA LEU A 58 -13.30 -7.04 -0.97
C LEU A 58 -13.50 -8.17 -1.99
N GLY A 59 -12.87 -9.33 -1.73
CA GLY A 59 -13.00 -10.63 -2.38
C GLY A 59 -14.43 -11.10 -2.72
N LEU A 60 -15.42 -10.64 -1.95
CA LEU A 60 -16.83 -10.99 -2.14
C LEU A 60 -17.60 -10.05 -3.06
N ARG A 61 -17.14 -8.80 -3.22
CA ARG A 61 -17.87 -7.79 -4.01
C ARG A 61 -17.60 -7.91 -5.50
N ALA A 62 -16.36 -8.20 -5.96
CA ALA A 62 -16.16 -8.59 -7.38
C ALA A 62 -16.50 -10.06 -7.66
N ALA A 63 -16.63 -10.90 -6.63
CA ALA A 63 -17.29 -12.19 -6.81
C ALA A 63 -18.74 -12.02 -7.29
N ALA A 64 -19.36 -10.83 -7.13
CA ALA A 64 -20.64 -10.50 -7.77
C ALA A 64 -20.61 -10.56 -9.31
N GLY A 65 -19.43 -10.62 -9.94
CA GLY A 65 -19.26 -10.87 -11.37
C GLY A 65 -19.44 -12.33 -11.79
N SER A 66 -19.48 -13.28 -10.83
CA SER A 66 -19.79 -14.70 -11.03
C SER A 66 -20.71 -15.19 -9.90
N PRO A 67 -22.01 -15.41 -10.16
CA PRO A 67 -22.96 -15.87 -9.14
C PRO A 67 -22.50 -17.14 -8.40
N GLU A 68 -21.73 -18.00 -9.07
CA GLU A 68 -21.15 -19.22 -8.52
C GLU A 68 -20.02 -18.92 -7.52
N LEU A 69 -19.06 -18.07 -7.88
CA LEU A 69 -18.00 -17.64 -6.95
C LEU A 69 -18.60 -16.90 -5.76
N ALA A 70 -19.54 -15.98 -5.98
CA ALA A 70 -20.21 -15.24 -4.90
C ALA A 70 -20.88 -16.17 -3.89
N GLY A 71 -21.52 -17.25 -4.36
CA GLY A 71 -22.13 -18.26 -3.49
C GLY A 71 -21.12 -18.95 -2.59
N ILE A 72 -20.02 -19.43 -3.18
CA ILE A 72 -18.96 -20.17 -2.46
C ILE A 72 -18.26 -19.26 -1.44
N VAL A 73 -17.93 -18.02 -1.81
CA VAL A 73 -17.23 -17.10 -0.91
C VAL A 73 -18.15 -16.65 0.24
N ARG A 74 -19.45 -16.44 0.00
CA ARG A 74 -20.43 -16.13 1.06
C ARG A 74 -20.56 -17.29 2.06
N GLN A 75 -20.70 -18.51 1.56
CA GLN A 75 -20.74 -19.71 2.41
C GLN A 75 -19.50 -19.79 3.29
N ARG A 76 -18.33 -19.50 2.72
CA ARG A 76 -17.06 -19.46 3.45
C ARG A 76 -17.08 -18.44 4.61
N GLN A 77 -17.56 -17.22 4.37
CA GLN A 77 -17.65 -16.19 5.41
C GLN A 77 -18.57 -16.58 6.54
N ASP A 78 -19.73 -17.14 6.21
CA ASP A 78 -20.69 -17.57 7.21
C ASP A 78 -20.04 -18.60 8.14
N ILE A 79 -19.28 -19.56 7.58
CA ILE A 79 -18.51 -20.53 8.35
C ILE A 79 -17.45 -19.86 9.24
N VAL A 80 -16.64 -18.94 8.71
CA VAL A 80 -15.62 -18.22 9.50
C VAL A 80 -16.25 -17.42 10.64
N ALA A 81 -17.34 -16.68 10.37
CA ALA A 81 -18.06 -15.91 11.38
C ALA A 81 -18.66 -16.82 12.46
N MET A 82 -19.20 -17.98 12.08
CA MET A 82 -19.69 -18.99 13.02
C MET A 82 -18.56 -19.55 13.89
N ILE A 83 -17.38 -19.84 13.33
CA ILE A 83 -16.19 -20.27 14.08
C ILE A 83 -15.80 -19.20 15.10
N SER A 84 -15.59 -17.95 14.67
CA SER A 84 -15.19 -16.86 15.58
C SER A 84 -16.22 -16.63 16.69
N GLY A 85 -17.52 -16.71 16.38
CA GLY A 85 -18.60 -16.61 17.36
C GLY A 85 -18.53 -17.73 18.41
N LYS A 86 -18.28 -18.97 17.99
CA LYS A 86 -18.13 -20.13 18.89
C LYS A 86 -16.82 -20.12 19.67
N GLU A 87 -15.72 -19.64 19.11
CA GLU A 87 -14.44 -19.46 19.82
C GLU A 87 -14.56 -18.40 20.92
N LYS A 88 -15.30 -17.31 20.66
CA LYS A 88 -15.63 -16.32 21.70
C LYS A 88 -16.47 -16.95 22.82
N ALA A 89 -17.49 -17.73 22.47
CA ALA A 89 -18.29 -18.47 23.45
C ALA A 89 -17.45 -19.49 24.23
N LEU A 90 -16.50 -20.16 23.58
CA LEU A 90 -15.57 -21.10 24.21
C LEU A 90 -14.66 -20.39 25.23
N GLY A 91 -14.14 -19.20 24.88
CA GLY A 91 -13.36 -18.37 25.80
C GLY A 91 -14.14 -17.93 27.04
N GLN A 92 -15.42 -17.56 26.86
CA GLN A 92 -16.34 -17.21 27.94
C GLN A 92 -16.70 -18.43 28.82
N ALA A 93 -16.97 -19.59 28.22
CA ALA A 93 -17.25 -20.82 28.95
C ALA A 93 -16.03 -21.31 29.74
N THR A 94 -14.82 -21.14 29.20
CA THR A 94 -13.56 -21.51 29.87
C THR A 94 -13.30 -20.64 31.12
N SER A 95 -13.79 -19.40 31.13
CA SER A 95 -13.66 -18.49 32.27
C SER A 95 -14.73 -18.71 33.35
N ALA A 96 -15.77 -19.51 33.07
CA ALA A 96 -16.87 -19.81 34.00
C ALA A 96 -16.65 -21.06 34.89
N GLY A 97 -15.56 -21.82 34.70
CA GLY A 97 -15.19 -22.95 35.56
C GLY A 97 -15.97 -24.25 35.32
N ALA A 98 -16.00 -25.15 36.33
CA ALA A 98 -16.39 -26.56 36.20
C ALA A 98 -17.83 -26.82 35.70
N SER A 99 -18.74 -25.85 35.82
CA SER A 99 -20.14 -25.97 35.37
C SER A 99 -20.31 -25.95 33.84
N GLY A 100 -19.23 -25.77 33.08
CA GLY A 100 -19.23 -25.66 31.61
C GLY A 100 -18.64 -26.86 30.87
N ALA A 101 -18.26 -27.97 31.52
CA ALA A 101 -17.50 -29.06 30.89
C ALA A 101 -18.18 -29.63 29.62
N ASP A 102 -19.49 -29.93 29.68
CA ASP A 102 -20.24 -30.43 28.52
C ASP A 102 -20.42 -29.35 27.43
N ALA A 103 -20.56 -28.09 27.83
CA ALA A 103 -20.62 -26.97 26.90
C ALA A 103 -19.29 -26.74 26.17
N LEU A 104 -18.15 -26.95 26.86
CA LEU A 104 -16.80 -26.88 26.27
C LEU A 104 -16.59 -27.99 25.24
N VAL A 105 -16.98 -29.23 25.55
CA VAL A 105 -16.88 -30.36 24.61
C VAL A 105 -17.75 -30.11 23.39
N ARG A 106 -19.00 -29.67 23.58
CA ARG A 106 -19.92 -29.35 22.48
C ARG A 106 -19.38 -28.23 21.59
N LEU A 107 -18.96 -27.10 22.17
CA LEU A 107 -18.42 -25.97 21.42
C LEU A 107 -17.17 -26.36 20.63
N ARG A 108 -16.27 -27.20 21.20
CA ARG A 108 -15.11 -27.73 20.47
C ARG A 108 -15.54 -28.60 19.29
N GLY A 109 -16.47 -29.54 19.49
CA GLY A 109 -16.96 -30.39 18.41
C GLY A 109 -17.63 -29.59 17.28
N GLU A 110 -18.39 -28.55 17.62
CA GLU A 110 -18.99 -27.65 16.64
C GLU A 110 -17.94 -26.82 15.88
N ILE A 111 -16.89 -26.35 16.56
CA ILE A 111 -15.75 -25.65 15.92
C ILE A 111 -15.01 -26.59 14.97
N ASP A 112 -14.72 -27.82 15.40
CA ASP A 112 -14.02 -28.81 14.58
C ASP A 112 -14.83 -29.20 13.34
N SER A 113 -16.15 -29.35 13.47
CA SER A 113 -17.05 -29.59 12.34
C SER A 113 -17.06 -28.43 11.33
N LEU A 114 -17.16 -27.18 11.82
CA LEU A 114 -17.11 -26.00 10.95
C LEU A 114 -15.76 -25.84 10.27
N ARG A 115 -14.66 -26.17 10.95
CA ARG A 115 -13.32 -26.18 10.35
C ARG A 115 -13.20 -27.24 9.25
N ALA A 116 -13.78 -28.42 9.42
CA ALA A 116 -13.82 -29.44 8.37
C ALA A 116 -14.66 -28.98 7.15
N GLU A 117 -15.78 -28.30 7.38
CA GLU A 117 -16.58 -27.70 6.31
C GLU A 117 -15.82 -26.59 5.56
N LEU A 118 -15.10 -25.73 6.30
CA LEU A 118 -14.24 -24.70 5.73
C LEU A 118 -13.19 -25.29 4.78
N VAL A 119 -12.54 -26.39 5.17
CA VAL A 119 -11.58 -27.10 4.31
C VAL A 119 -12.22 -27.57 2.99
N GLY A 120 -13.46 -28.04 3.03
CA GLY A 120 -14.19 -28.45 1.82
C GLY A 120 -14.52 -27.28 0.88
N VAL A 121 -14.94 -26.14 1.45
CA VAL A 121 -15.20 -24.91 0.71
C VAL A 121 -13.92 -24.37 0.08
N ASP A 122 -12.82 -24.34 0.84
CA ASP A 122 -11.51 -23.89 0.35
C ASP A 122 -10.96 -24.79 -0.77
N ALA A 123 -11.15 -26.11 -0.68
CA ALA A 123 -10.78 -27.05 -1.74
C ALA A 123 -11.60 -26.85 -3.03
N THR A 124 -12.84 -26.39 -2.90
CA THR A 124 -13.71 -26.07 -4.05
C THR A 124 -13.27 -24.78 -4.72
N LEU A 125 -12.93 -23.75 -3.94
CA LEU A 125 -12.34 -22.51 -4.43
C LEU A 125 -11.01 -22.77 -5.17
N ALA A 126 -10.12 -23.57 -4.60
CA ALA A 126 -8.83 -23.90 -5.20
C ALA A 126 -8.95 -24.62 -6.56
N ARG A 127 -9.99 -25.44 -6.73
CA ARG A 127 -10.22 -26.21 -7.96
C ARG A 127 -10.90 -25.39 -9.05
N SER A 128 -11.93 -24.62 -8.69
CA SER A 128 -12.82 -23.94 -9.64
C SER A 128 -12.37 -22.52 -9.94
N PHE A 129 -11.67 -21.87 -8.99
CA PHE A 129 -11.21 -20.50 -9.08
C PHE A 129 -9.77 -20.36 -8.56
N PRO A 130 -8.78 -21.06 -9.15
CA PRO A 130 -7.42 -21.17 -8.61
C PRO A 130 -6.73 -19.81 -8.41
N ARG A 131 -6.93 -18.85 -9.32
CA ARG A 131 -6.37 -17.49 -9.17
C ARG A 131 -6.98 -16.74 -7.98
N TYR A 132 -8.28 -16.91 -7.72
CA TYR A 132 -8.94 -16.33 -6.55
C TYR A 132 -8.45 -17.00 -5.27
N ALA A 133 -8.38 -18.33 -5.25
CA ALA A 133 -7.90 -19.09 -4.10
C ALA A 133 -6.45 -18.74 -3.73
N ASP A 134 -5.56 -18.61 -4.72
CA ASP A 134 -4.17 -18.17 -4.52
C ASP A 134 -4.11 -16.77 -3.86
N LEU A 135 -5.01 -15.84 -4.22
CA LEU A 135 -5.07 -14.48 -3.65
C LEU A 135 -5.80 -14.40 -2.29
N ALA A 136 -6.84 -15.22 -2.08
CA ALA A 136 -7.68 -15.19 -0.89
C ALA A 136 -7.12 -16.07 0.25
N HIS A 137 -6.23 -17.01 -0.09
CA HIS A 137 -5.54 -17.93 0.82
C HIS A 137 -4.02 -17.91 0.58
N PRO A 138 -3.38 -16.77 0.84
CA PRO A 138 -1.93 -16.68 0.81
C PRO A 138 -1.33 -17.72 1.77
N LYS A 139 -0.30 -18.43 1.29
CA LYS A 139 0.47 -19.40 2.09
C LYS A 139 1.86 -18.82 2.30
N PRO A 140 2.43 -18.89 3.52
CA PRO A 140 3.80 -18.49 3.72
C PRO A 140 4.74 -19.25 2.78
N LEU A 141 5.74 -18.54 2.30
CA LEU A 141 6.83 -19.11 1.53
C LEU A 141 8.01 -19.38 2.44
N SER A 142 8.72 -20.48 2.19
CA SER A 142 10.04 -20.68 2.79
C SER A 142 11.04 -19.67 2.23
N VAL A 143 12.17 -19.49 2.92
CA VAL A 143 13.26 -18.65 2.43
C VAL A 143 13.77 -19.13 1.08
N ALA A 144 13.92 -20.45 0.90
CA ALA A 144 14.35 -21.06 -0.35
C ALA A 144 13.35 -20.80 -1.50
N ASP A 145 12.04 -20.86 -1.22
CA ASP A 145 11.02 -20.52 -2.22
C ASP A 145 11.10 -19.05 -2.65
N VAL A 146 11.32 -18.14 -1.69
CA VAL A 146 11.53 -16.71 -2.01
C VAL A 146 12.78 -16.53 -2.86
N GLN A 147 13.91 -17.13 -2.49
CA GLN A 147 15.17 -17.05 -3.26
C GLN A 147 15.02 -17.63 -4.68
N ALA A 148 14.21 -18.68 -4.85
CA ALA A 148 13.92 -19.23 -6.17
C ALA A 148 13.14 -18.27 -7.08
N LEU A 149 12.34 -17.36 -6.48
CA LEU A 149 11.49 -16.39 -7.19
C LEU A 149 12.20 -15.06 -7.50
N LEU A 150 13.24 -14.70 -6.75
CA LEU A 150 14.02 -13.49 -6.94
C LEU A 150 14.98 -13.62 -8.14
N ASP A 151 15.14 -12.55 -8.91
CA ASP A 151 16.27 -12.37 -9.83
C ASP A 151 17.58 -12.06 -9.06
N GLU A 152 18.74 -12.12 -9.73
CA GLU A 152 20.06 -11.88 -9.11
C GLU A 152 20.21 -10.48 -8.49
N ASP A 153 19.48 -9.49 -9.00
CA ASP A 153 19.48 -8.11 -8.54
C ASP A 153 18.19 -7.72 -7.78
N GLU A 154 17.44 -8.73 -7.31
CA GLU A 154 16.26 -8.53 -6.48
C GLU A 154 16.51 -8.98 -5.03
N GLY A 155 15.83 -8.32 -4.10
CA GLY A 155 15.76 -8.72 -2.70
C GLY A 155 14.37 -8.51 -2.13
N LEU A 156 14.10 -9.12 -0.98
CA LEU A 156 12.85 -8.97 -0.23
C LEU A 156 13.15 -8.55 1.20
N LEU A 157 12.41 -7.54 1.69
CA LEU A 157 12.37 -7.11 3.07
C LEU A 157 10.99 -7.42 3.65
N LEU A 158 10.97 -8.18 4.74
CA LEU A 158 9.78 -8.41 5.57
C LEU A 158 9.99 -7.69 6.90
N MET A 159 9.08 -6.81 7.27
CA MET A 159 9.12 -6.11 8.56
C MET A 159 7.82 -6.34 9.31
N LEU A 160 7.93 -6.72 10.58
CA LEU A 160 6.80 -6.97 11.47
C LEU A 160 6.96 -6.14 12.74
N ALA A 161 6.01 -5.24 13.00
CA ALA A 161 5.99 -4.45 14.22
C ALA A 161 5.23 -5.19 15.34
N GLY A 162 5.96 -5.65 16.35
CA GLY A 162 5.41 -6.12 17.62
C GLY A 162 5.26 -4.98 18.64
N HIS A 163 4.66 -5.28 19.81
CA HIS A 163 4.44 -4.26 20.84
C HIS A 163 5.74 -3.62 21.33
N ASP A 164 6.70 -4.46 21.73
CA ASP A 164 7.98 -4.04 22.32
C ASP A 164 9.17 -4.21 21.35
N HIS A 165 8.95 -4.89 20.22
CA HIS A 165 10.02 -5.28 19.31
C HIS A 165 9.61 -5.13 17.85
N ILE A 166 10.57 -4.82 16.99
CA ILE A 166 10.41 -4.94 15.53
C ILE A 166 11.33 -6.06 15.05
N PHE A 167 10.79 -6.89 14.17
CA PHE A 167 11.53 -7.94 13.49
C PHE A 167 11.67 -7.57 12.02
N VAL A 168 12.88 -7.69 11.49
CA VAL A 168 13.16 -7.44 10.06
C VAL A 168 13.91 -8.64 9.49
N TRP A 169 13.45 -9.13 8.35
CA TRP A 169 14.15 -10.12 7.54
C TRP A 169 14.50 -9.52 6.19
N ALA A 170 15.72 -9.76 5.73
CA ALA A 170 16.18 -9.50 4.38
C ALA A 170 16.54 -10.83 3.70
N ILE A 171 16.00 -11.04 2.50
CA ILE A 171 16.26 -12.20 1.67
C ILE A 171 16.76 -11.68 0.32
N GLY A 172 18.05 -11.83 0.05
CA GLY A 172 18.62 -11.68 -1.29
C GLY A 172 18.66 -13.02 -2.01
N LYS A 173 19.07 -13.01 -3.28
CA LYS A 173 19.12 -14.21 -4.12
C LYS A 173 19.88 -15.39 -3.49
N HIS A 174 21.00 -15.11 -2.83
CA HIS A 174 21.89 -16.11 -2.24
C HIS A 174 22.21 -15.87 -0.76
N ASP A 175 21.80 -14.73 -0.22
CA ASP A 175 22.15 -14.29 1.13
C ASP A 175 20.86 -13.99 1.92
N THR A 176 20.88 -14.23 3.22
CA THR A 176 19.77 -13.94 4.13
C THR A 176 20.29 -13.28 5.39
N ALA A 177 19.49 -12.39 5.97
CA ALA A 177 19.78 -11.76 7.24
C ALA A 177 18.48 -11.46 7.98
N TRP A 178 18.54 -11.38 9.29
CA TRP A 178 17.43 -10.90 10.09
C TRP A 178 17.93 -10.16 11.33
N THR A 179 17.07 -9.34 11.90
CA THR A 179 17.35 -8.62 13.14
C THR A 179 16.08 -8.42 13.96
N GLU A 180 16.30 -8.21 15.25
CA GLU A 180 15.29 -7.80 16.22
C GLU A 180 15.80 -6.56 16.92
N THR A 181 14.96 -5.53 17.01
CA THR A 181 15.25 -4.32 17.80
C THR A 181 14.21 -4.16 18.90
N GLY A 182 14.62 -3.63 20.05
CA GLY A 182 13.72 -3.21 21.15
C GLY A 182 13.00 -1.89 20.86
N TYR A 183 13.09 -1.40 19.62
CA TYR A 183 12.38 -0.23 19.13
C TYR A 183 10.90 -0.60 18.92
N GLY A 184 10.11 -0.62 19.99
CA GLY A 184 8.70 -1.07 19.95
C GLY A 184 7.77 -0.21 19.07
N ALA A 185 6.58 -0.76 18.76
CA ALA A 185 5.62 -0.14 17.84
C ALA A 185 5.15 1.26 18.25
N GLU A 186 5.12 1.59 19.54
CA GLU A 186 4.72 2.93 20.02
C GLU A 186 5.76 4.00 19.65
N ILE A 187 7.05 3.72 19.91
CA ILE A 187 8.15 4.63 19.57
C ILE A 187 8.23 4.79 18.05
N LEU A 188 8.18 3.67 17.34
CA LEU A 188 8.13 3.65 15.88
C LEU A 188 6.96 4.46 15.31
N GLY A 189 5.77 4.27 15.87
CA GLY A 189 4.58 5.03 15.49
C GLY A 189 4.77 6.53 15.68
N GLY A 190 5.34 6.95 16.81
CA GLY A 190 5.62 8.37 17.09
C GLY A 190 6.64 8.98 16.13
N ASP A 191 7.72 8.27 15.83
CA ASP A 191 8.78 8.75 14.95
C ASP A 191 8.33 8.78 13.48
N ILE A 192 7.59 7.76 13.02
CA ILE A 192 6.98 7.77 11.70
C ILE A 192 5.93 8.88 11.58
N ALA A 193 5.08 9.08 12.59
CA ALA A 193 4.09 10.15 12.58
C ALA A 193 4.74 11.53 12.48
N ARG A 194 5.86 11.75 13.18
CA ARG A 194 6.65 12.97 13.10
C ARG A 194 7.22 13.19 11.69
N LEU A 195 7.89 12.20 11.12
CA LEU A 195 8.42 12.29 9.76
C LEU A 195 7.30 12.50 8.73
N ARG A 196 6.16 11.83 8.90
CA ARG A 196 4.99 11.97 8.03
C ARG A 196 4.39 13.36 8.06
N ALA A 197 4.40 14.03 9.21
CA ALA A 197 3.92 15.39 9.33
C ALA A 197 4.78 16.39 8.53
N GLU A 198 6.09 16.15 8.43
CA GLU A 198 7.00 16.99 7.62
C GLU A 198 6.93 16.68 6.12
N LEU A 199 6.45 15.48 5.76
CA LEU A 199 6.22 15.07 4.36
C LEU A 199 4.89 15.60 3.79
N ASP A 200 3.95 16.05 4.62
CA ASP A 200 2.69 16.63 4.16
C ASP A 200 2.87 18.13 3.81
N PRO A 201 2.81 18.51 2.52
CA PRO A 201 2.96 19.90 2.12
C PRO A 201 1.83 20.81 2.64
N ALA A 202 0.64 20.28 2.95
CA ALA A 202 -0.43 21.06 3.58
C ALA A 202 -0.14 21.34 5.06
N ALA A 203 0.57 20.44 5.74
CA ALA A 203 1.08 20.71 7.08
C ALA A 203 2.19 21.77 7.05
N ALA A 204 3.05 21.75 6.01
CA ALA A 204 4.09 22.77 5.79
C ALA A 204 3.52 24.12 5.28
N ALA A 205 2.38 24.14 4.60
CA ALA A 205 1.69 25.37 4.16
C ALA A 205 1.18 26.21 5.34
N ARG A 206 0.96 25.59 6.52
CA ARG A 206 0.73 26.31 7.78
C ARG A 206 1.99 27.01 8.32
N GLY A 207 3.18 26.67 7.82
CA GLY A 207 4.48 27.11 8.32
C GLY A 207 5.34 27.96 7.38
N ALA A 208 5.16 27.92 6.06
CA ALA A 208 6.06 28.67 5.16
C ALA A 208 5.44 29.00 3.79
N ARG A 209 4.62 30.06 3.72
CA ARG A 209 4.42 30.87 2.49
C ARG A 209 5.37 32.07 2.47
N THR A 210 6.65 31.84 2.71
CA THR A 210 7.64 32.92 2.84
C THR A 210 8.85 32.65 1.95
N LEU A 211 8.65 32.76 0.64
CA LEU A 211 9.65 33.41 -0.19
C LEU A 211 9.65 34.90 0.23
N VAL A 212 10.30 35.23 1.35
CA VAL A 212 10.49 36.63 1.76
C VAL A 212 11.52 37.24 0.82
N PRO A 213 11.19 38.29 0.05
CA PRO A 213 12.19 39.01 -0.73
C PRO A 213 13.24 39.60 0.22
N GLY A 214 14.51 39.25 0.04
CA GLY A 214 15.64 39.84 0.79
C GLY A 214 16.39 38.93 1.76
N MET A 215 16.20 37.60 1.73
CA MET A 215 17.09 36.64 2.41
C MET A 215 18.00 35.92 1.40
N ASP A 216 19.29 35.82 1.71
CA ASP A 216 20.36 35.33 0.81
C ASP A 216 20.26 33.84 0.41
N LYS A 217 19.31 33.06 0.97
CA LYS A 217 19.10 31.65 0.59
C LYS A 217 17.61 31.27 0.63
N PRO A 218 17.09 30.58 -0.41
CA PRO A 218 15.76 29.98 -0.36
C PRO A 218 15.77 28.86 0.70
N ARG A 219 14.95 29.02 1.75
CA ARG A 219 14.75 27.98 2.77
C ARG A 219 13.55 27.13 2.38
N VAL A 220 13.73 25.81 2.45
CA VAL A 220 12.63 24.84 2.31
C VAL A 220 12.15 24.42 3.69
N ALA A 221 10.98 23.78 3.76
CA ALA A 221 10.53 23.16 4.99
C ALA A 221 11.59 22.17 5.51
N PRO A 222 11.79 22.06 6.83
CA PRO A 222 12.73 21.10 7.38
C PRO A 222 12.23 19.67 7.19
N PHE A 223 13.17 18.73 7.05
CA PHE A 223 12.93 17.30 7.19
C PHE A 223 13.94 16.70 8.18
N ASP A 224 13.46 16.03 9.23
CA ASP A 224 14.25 15.41 10.29
C ASP A 224 15.06 14.21 9.77
N ARG A 225 16.18 14.52 9.10
CA ARG A 225 17.13 13.52 8.57
C ARG A 225 17.81 12.72 9.68
N THR A 226 17.82 13.24 10.91
CA THR A 226 18.41 12.54 12.07
C THR A 226 17.56 11.35 12.46
N THR A 227 16.25 11.56 12.69
CA THR A 227 15.31 10.46 12.95
C THR A 227 15.27 9.47 11.77
N ALA A 228 15.27 9.97 10.53
CA ALA A 228 15.31 9.09 9.35
C ALA A 228 16.59 8.22 9.28
N SER A 229 17.73 8.72 9.80
CA SER A 229 18.97 7.95 9.88
C SER A 229 18.99 6.95 11.03
N ILE A 230 18.37 7.29 12.16
CA ILE A 230 18.16 6.36 13.28
C ILE A 230 17.29 5.18 12.83
N LEU A 231 16.16 5.44 12.16
CA LEU A 231 15.30 4.39 11.63
C LEU A 231 16.03 3.48 10.63
N TYR A 232 16.86 4.05 9.75
CA TYR A 232 17.73 3.23 8.88
C TYR A 232 18.68 2.33 9.69
N GLY A 233 19.29 2.87 10.74
CA GLY A 233 20.22 2.13 11.61
C GLY A 233 19.56 0.98 12.37
N GLU A 234 18.31 1.15 12.80
CA GLU A 234 17.54 0.13 13.51
C GLU A 234 16.95 -0.93 12.56
N LEU A 235 16.44 -0.50 11.40
CA LEU A 235 15.61 -1.36 10.55
C LEU A 235 16.39 -2.00 9.38
N ILE A 236 17.29 -1.25 8.75
CA ILE A 236 17.87 -1.63 7.45
C ILE A 236 19.32 -2.04 7.59
N ARG A 237 20.15 -1.21 8.23
CA ARG A 237 21.60 -1.44 8.36
C ARG A 237 21.98 -2.86 8.85
N PRO A 238 21.28 -3.46 9.83
CA PRO A 238 21.66 -4.78 10.34
C PRO A 238 21.46 -5.91 9.31
N VAL A 239 20.51 -5.74 8.38
CA VAL A 239 20.10 -6.77 7.41
C VAL A 239 20.53 -6.47 5.99
N GLU A 240 20.99 -5.24 5.71
CA GLU A 240 21.45 -4.79 4.40
C GLU A 240 22.56 -5.64 3.75
N PRO A 241 23.48 -6.30 4.49
CA PRO A 241 24.45 -7.20 3.85
C PRO A 241 23.81 -8.30 2.98
N ALA A 242 22.58 -8.75 3.29
CA ALA A 242 21.84 -9.70 2.47
C ALA A 242 21.29 -9.10 1.17
N LEU A 243 21.20 -7.76 1.08
CA LEU A 243 20.67 -7.01 -0.06
C LEU A 243 21.76 -6.39 -0.94
N LYS A 244 23.05 -6.64 -0.66
CA LYS A 244 24.19 -6.00 -1.36
C LYS A 244 24.15 -6.09 -2.89
N ALA A 245 23.57 -7.17 -3.43
CA ALA A 245 23.44 -7.40 -4.87
C ALA A 245 22.14 -6.79 -5.45
N ALA A 246 21.17 -6.50 -4.58
CA ALA A 246 19.86 -6.02 -4.97
C ALA A 246 19.93 -4.58 -5.49
N ARG A 247 19.24 -4.34 -6.60
CA ARG A 247 18.88 -3.01 -7.11
C ARG A 247 17.39 -2.73 -6.91
N HIS A 248 16.59 -3.79 -6.85
CA HIS A 248 15.15 -3.73 -6.60
C HIS A 248 14.82 -4.53 -5.34
N VAL A 249 14.18 -3.88 -4.37
CA VAL A 249 13.78 -4.50 -3.11
C VAL A 249 12.26 -4.52 -3.00
N PHE A 250 11.69 -5.72 -2.90
CA PHE A 250 10.30 -5.92 -2.51
C PHE A 250 10.16 -5.71 -1.00
N VAL A 251 9.13 -4.99 -0.58
CA VAL A 251 8.90 -4.64 0.83
C VAL A 251 7.53 -5.17 1.26
N VAL A 252 7.49 -5.89 2.37
CA VAL A 252 6.27 -6.34 3.03
C VAL A 252 6.31 -5.82 4.45
N SER A 253 5.35 -4.97 4.81
CA SER A 253 5.30 -4.32 6.11
C SER A 253 3.87 -4.01 6.52
N ASP A 254 3.62 -3.90 7.82
CA ASP A 254 2.33 -3.52 8.40
C ASP A 254 2.43 -2.34 9.37
N GLY A 255 1.26 -1.92 9.87
CA GLY A 255 1.13 -0.91 10.91
C GLY A 255 1.84 0.40 10.54
N PRO A 256 2.55 1.03 11.49
CA PRO A 256 3.24 2.28 11.24
C PRO A 256 4.27 2.22 10.10
N LEU A 257 4.97 1.10 9.91
CA LEU A 257 6.04 0.97 8.90
C LEU A 257 5.52 1.12 7.47
N ALA A 258 4.28 0.69 7.24
CA ALA A 258 3.62 0.90 5.95
C ALA A 258 3.25 2.36 5.71
N GLY A 259 3.32 3.23 6.71
CA GLY A 259 3.02 4.65 6.58
C GLY A 259 4.13 5.45 5.90
N LEU A 260 5.37 4.95 5.86
CA LEU A 260 6.57 5.69 5.43
C LEU A 260 7.32 4.97 4.30
N PRO A 261 7.49 5.59 3.12
CA PRO A 261 8.35 5.04 2.07
C PRO A 261 9.79 4.88 2.55
N LEU A 262 10.35 3.67 2.43
CA LEU A 262 11.76 3.43 2.82
C LEU A 262 12.75 4.29 2.04
N SER A 263 12.36 4.81 0.87
CA SER A 263 13.15 5.71 0.04
C SER A 263 13.59 7.00 0.75
N VAL A 264 12.86 7.45 1.80
CA VAL A 264 13.18 8.66 2.59
C VAL A 264 14.11 8.38 3.77
N LEU A 265 14.49 7.14 4.01
CA LEU A 265 15.47 6.82 5.05
C LEU A 265 16.87 7.29 4.64
N VAL A 266 17.73 7.55 5.64
CA VAL A 266 19.04 8.19 5.45
C VAL A 266 20.15 7.23 5.86
N ALA A 267 20.90 6.71 4.87
CA ALA A 267 21.86 5.63 5.06
C ALA A 267 23.13 6.06 5.84
N SER A 268 23.51 7.33 5.72
CA SER A 268 24.69 7.92 6.38
C SER A 268 24.32 9.15 7.19
N ALA A 269 25.03 9.40 8.31
CA ALA A 269 24.76 10.54 9.17
C ALA A 269 24.66 11.85 8.36
N PRO A 270 23.54 12.61 8.46
CA PRO A 270 23.32 13.79 7.64
C PRO A 270 24.28 14.92 8.01
N THR A 271 24.57 15.78 7.03
CA THR A 271 25.38 16.99 7.21
C THR A 271 24.64 18.22 6.67
N GLY A 272 24.96 19.40 7.21
CA GLY A 272 24.27 20.66 6.88
C GLY A 272 22.89 20.79 7.52
N GLU A 273 22.21 21.90 7.27
CA GLU A 273 20.89 22.21 7.84
C GLU A 273 19.76 21.46 7.13
N ASP A 274 18.73 21.02 7.86
CA ASP A 274 17.56 20.33 7.29
C ASP A 274 16.68 21.23 6.42
N THR A 275 16.93 22.55 6.43
CA THR A 275 16.26 23.55 5.59
C THR A 275 17.10 24.00 4.39
N ASP A 276 18.34 23.49 4.25
CA ASP A 276 19.24 23.82 3.14
C ASP A 276 18.98 22.85 1.97
N PRO A 277 18.45 23.34 0.83
CA PRO A 277 18.19 22.50 -0.35
C PRO A 277 19.42 21.73 -0.83
N GLU A 278 20.60 22.32 -0.75
CA GLU A 278 21.84 21.66 -1.17
C GLU A 278 22.27 20.56 -0.19
N ALA A 279 22.00 20.75 1.11
CA ALA A 279 22.21 19.70 2.10
C ALA A 279 21.25 18.52 1.89
N LEU A 280 19.96 18.80 1.64
CA LEU A 280 18.95 17.78 1.32
C LEU A 280 19.30 17.03 0.02
N ARG A 281 19.77 17.73 -1.02
CA ARG A 281 20.22 17.09 -2.26
C ARG A 281 21.40 16.16 -2.03
N ARG A 282 22.37 16.53 -1.19
CA ARG A 282 23.55 15.70 -0.92
C ARG A 282 23.31 14.57 0.06
N THR A 283 22.16 14.55 0.74
CA THR A 283 21.82 13.48 1.68
C THR A 283 21.86 12.11 1.00
N ASP A 284 22.40 11.15 1.74
CA ASP A 284 22.54 9.74 1.35
C ASP A 284 21.20 9.01 1.53
N TRP A 285 20.20 9.43 0.75
CA TRP A 285 18.86 8.84 0.76
C TRP A 285 18.89 7.39 0.31
N LEU A 286 18.09 6.53 0.94
CA LEU A 286 17.97 5.13 0.54
C LEU A 286 17.45 4.96 -0.90
N ALA A 287 16.70 5.95 -1.42
CA ALA A 287 16.32 6.05 -2.84
C ALA A 287 17.50 6.05 -3.82
N ARG A 288 18.71 6.40 -3.37
CA ARG A 288 19.92 6.36 -4.20
C ARG A 288 20.44 4.94 -4.42
N HIS A 289 20.09 4.02 -3.52
CA HIS A 289 20.62 2.66 -3.47
C HIS A 289 19.68 1.64 -4.09
N TYR A 290 18.38 1.74 -3.77
CA TYR A 290 17.38 0.75 -4.15
C TYR A 290 16.14 1.37 -4.79
N ALA A 291 15.58 0.66 -5.76
CA ALA A 291 14.20 0.83 -6.18
C ALA A 291 13.31 -0.04 -5.30
N PHE A 292 12.17 0.48 -4.84
CA PHE A 292 11.29 -0.24 -3.93
C PHE A 292 9.96 -0.63 -4.59
N THR A 293 9.39 -1.75 -4.16
CA THR A 293 8.01 -2.13 -4.48
C THR A 293 7.37 -2.76 -3.27
N THR A 294 6.21 -2.25 -2.87
CA THR A 294 5.44 -2.82 -1.77
C THR A 294 4.63 -4.01 -2.27
N LEU A 295 4.70 -5.13 -1.57
CA LEU A 295 3.81 -6.27 -1.78
C LEU A 295 2.80 -6.35 -0.62
N PRO A 296 1.53 -6.69 -0.89
CA PRO A 296 0.55 -6.94 0.17
C PRO A 296 0.98 -8.09 1.11
N SER A 297 1.74 -9.04 0.56
CA SER A 297 2.21 -10.24 1.25
C SER A 297 3.41 -10.83 0.52
N VAL A 298 4.19 -11.68 1.19
CA VAL A 298 5.34 -12.35 0.57
C VAL A 298 4.93 -13.27 -0.58
N ASP A 299 3.82 -14.01 -0.44
CA ASP A 299 3.31 -14.91 -1.47
C ASP A 299 2.81 -14.18 -2.72
N SER A 300 2.52 -12.88 -2.63
CA SER A 300 2.21 -12.05 -3.79
C SER A 300 3.31 -12.14 -4.85
N LEU A 301 4.59 -12.30 -4.44
CA LEU A 301 5.70 -12.51 -5.35
C LEU A 301 5.52 -13.80 -6.16
N ALA A 302 5.11 -14.91 -5.53
CA ALA A 302 4.84 -16.16 -6.22
C ALA A 302 3.68 -16.03 -7.22
N VAL A 303 2.60 -15.33 -6.84
CA VAL A 303 1.46 -15.07 -7.72
C VAL A 303 1.90 -14.26 -8.96
N ILE A 304 2.67 -13.19 -8.75
CA ILE A 304 3.22 -12.35 -9.83
C ILE A 304 4.08 -13.17 -10.80
N ARG A 305 4.95 -14.05 -10.28
CA ARG A 305 5.84 -14.89 -11.11
C ARG A 305 5.10 -16.02 -11.84
N LYS A 306 4.12 -16.65 -11.17
CA LYS A 306 3.33 -17.77 -11.72
C LYS A 306 2.42 -17.33 -12.87
N TYR A 307 1.89 -16.11 -12.76
CA TYR A 307 1.08 -15.52 -13.80
C TYR A 307 1.83 -14.29 -14.33
N PRO A 308 2.81 -14.42 -15.24
CA PRO A 308 3.44 -13.25 -15.84
C PRO A 308 2.46 -12.52 -16.76
N PRO A 309 2.69 -11.23 -17.06
CA PRO A 309 1.88 -10.50 -18.02
C PRO A 309 1.96 -11.17 -19.40
N PRO A 310 0.90 -11.13 -20.24
CA PRO A 310 0.97 -11.63 -21.61
C PRO A 310 2.10 -10.92 -22.36
N ARG A 311 3.22 -11.62 -22.61
CA ARG A 311 4.35 -11.06 -23.36
C ARG A 311 3.99 -10.96 -24.84
N GLY A 312 3.77 -9.74 -25.31
CA GLY A 312 3.93 -9.34 -26.70
C GLY A 312 2.86 -9.85 -27.69
N GLY A 313 2.12 -8.91 -28.29
CA GLY A 313 1.28 -9.18 -29.47
C GLY A 313 0.53 -7.95 -30.00
N LYS A 314 0.19 -7.00 -29.13
CA LYS A 314 -0.42 -5.73 -29.54
C LYS A 314 0.66 -4.75 -29.99
N LYS A 315 0.53 -4.18 -31.18
CA LYS A 315 1.38 -3.08 -31.67
C LYS A 315 1.22 -1.77 -30.87
N ARG A 316 0.18 -1.66 -30.03
CA ARG A 316 -0.17 -0.45 -29.27
C ARG A 316 -0.61 -0.83 -27.85
N ILE A 317 -0.08 -0.12 -26.86
CA ILE A 317 -0.51 -0.18 -25.46
C ILE A 317 -1.91 0.45 -25.37
N ALA A 318 -2.88 -0.29 -24.83
CA ALA A 318 -4.22 0.25 -24.59
C ALA A 318 -4.21 1.12 -23.34
N PHE A 319 -4.39 2.42 -23.51
CA PHE A 319 -4.45 3.40 -22.43
C PHE A 319 -5.89 3.87 -22.18
N ARG A 320 -6.25 4.14 -20.94
CA ARG A 320 -7.47 4.88 -20.57
C ARG A 320 -7.13 5.88 -19.48
N GLY A 321 -7.44 7.16 -19.68
CA GLY A 321 -7.14 8.22 -18.72
C GLY A 321 -8.41 8.96 -18.28
N PHE A 322 -8.62 9.07 -16.96
CA PHE A 322 -9.75 9.80 -16.36
C PHE A 322 -9.23 10.87 -15.42
N GLY A 323 -9.68 12.11 -15.54
CA GLY A 323 -9.19 13.16 -14.64
C GLY A 323 -9.55 14.57 -15.06
N ALA A 324 -9.00 15.57 -14.37
CA ALA A 324 -9.44 16.96 -14.50
C ALA A 324 -10.97 17.11 -14.43
N PRO A 325 -11.64 16.61 -13.37
CA PRO A 325 -13.08 16.76 -13.23
C PRO A 325 -13.52 18.23 -13.18
N VAL A 326 -14.78 18.50 -13.54
CA VAL A 326 -15.34 19.85 -13.43
C VAL A 326 -15.71 20.12 -11.99
N LEU A 327 -14.83 20.83 -11.30
CA LEU A 327 -15.00 21.32 -9.93
C LEU A 327 -15.01 22.87 -9.94
N GLY A 328 -15.65 23.47 -8.96
CA GLY A 328 -16.02 24.89 -8.93
C GLY A 328 -15.59 25.65 -7.68
N GLY A 329 -14.87 25.03 -6.75
CA GLY A 329 -14.35 25.72 -5.57
C GLY A 329 -13.28 26.76 -5.91
N GLU A 330 -13.27 27.90 -5.20
CA GLU A 330 -12.07 28.72 -5.08
C GLU A 330 -10.95 27.90 -4.41
N THR A 331 -9.68 28.20 -4.64
CA THR A 331 -8.54 27.51 -4.02
C THR A 331 -8.58 27.66 -2.49
N VAL A 332 -9.33 26.79 -1.83
CA VAL A 332 -9.47 26.73 -0.38
C VAL A 332 -9.08 25.33 0.03
N GLU A 333 -8.12 25.23 0.96
CA GLU A 333 -7.75 23.95 1.58
C GLU A 333 -9.02 23.30 2.15
N VAL A 334 -9.25 22.04 1.75
CA VAL A 334 -10.40 21.18 2.13
C VAL A 334 -10.64 21.15 3.65
N ALA A 335 -9.63 21.53 4.44
CA ALA A 335 -9.69 21.61 5.90
C ALA A 335 -10.50 22.78 6.49
N SER A 336 -10.99 23.76 5.71
CA SER A 336 -11.52 25.02 6.26
C SER A 336 -12.99 25.38 5.92
N ALA A 337 -13.73 24.50 5.23
CA ALA A 337 -15.16 24.72 4.96
C ALA A 337 -16.05 24.41 6.20
N PRO A 338 -17.13 25.18 6.45
CA PRO A 338 -18.07 24.88 7.53
C PRO A 338 -18.72 23.49 7.36
N PRO A 339 -18.95 22.74 8.45
CA PRO A 339 -19.40 21.36 8.43
C PRO A 339 -20.90 21.23 8.09
N ALA A 340 -21.24 21.33 6.82
CA ALA A 340 -22.60 21.07 6.31
C ALA A 340 -22.60 19.84 5.37
N SER A 341 -22.68 18.67 5.99
CA SER A 341 -23.04 17.33 5.45
C SER A 341 -22.64 17.05 3.98
N PHE A 342 -21.43 16.50 3.79
CA PHE A 342 -20.96 15.90 2.53
C PHE A 342 -21.76 14.67 2.09
N PHE A 343 -22.77 14.25 2.85
CA PHE A 343 -23.69 13.18 2.51
C PHE A 343 -25.14 13.60 2.72
N ARG A 344 -26.03 13.16 1.84
CA ARG A 344 -27.49 13.17 2.06
C ARG A 344 -27.99 11.73 2.11
N GLY A 345 -27.89 11.10 3.28
CA GLY A 345 -28.18 9.67 3.42
C GLY A 345 -26.98 8.82 3.01
N SER A 346 -27.18 7.87 2.07
CA SER A 346 -26.12 6.99 1.56
C SER A 346 -25.38 7.52 0.34
N LEU A 347 -25.77 8.70 -0.19
CA LEU A 347 -25.17 9.31 -1.39
C LEU A 347 -24.36 10.55 -1.01
N ALA A 348 -23.30 10.82 -1.78
CA ALA A 348 -22.53 12.04 -1.66
C ALA A 348 -23.38 13.29 -1.94
N ASN A 349 -23.08 14.37 -1.23
CA ASN A 349 -23.63 15.69 -1.49
C ASN A 349 -22.87 16.30 -2.68
N VAL A 350 -23.46 16.18 -3.88
CA VAL A 350 -22.88 16.66 -5.14
C VAL A 350 -22.45 18.12 -5.13
N ASP A 351 -23.11 18.97 -4.35
CA ASP A 351 -22.73 20.39 -4.22
C ASP A 351 -21.39 20.50 -3.49
N ALA A 352 -21.20 19.75 -2.41
CA ALA A 352 -19.98 19.74 -1.62
C ALA A 352 -18.80 19.09 -2.38
N VAL A 353 -19.07 18.05 -3.19
CA VAL A 353 -18.06 17.48 -4.11
C VAL A 353 -17.67 18.51 -5.18
N ARG A 354 -18.65 19.24 -5.72
CA ARG A 354 -18.42 20.28 -6.74
C ARG A 354 -17.62 21.45 -6.19
N ASP A 355 -17.73 21.77 -4.90
CA ASP A 355 -17.01 22.87 -4.25
C ASP A 355 -15.53 22.58 -3.96
N LEU A 356 -15.02 21.39 -4.30
CA LEU A 356 -13.58 21.10 -4.20
C LEU A 356 -12.77 21.97 -5.18
N PRO A 357 -11.51 22.31 -4.85
CA PRO A 357 -10.67 23.11 -5.75
C PRO A 357 -10.25 22.30 -6.99
N PRO A 358 -10.19 22.91 -8.17
CA PRO A 358 -9.70 22.24 -9.38
C PRO A 358 -8.18 21.95 -9.30
N LEU A 359 -7.74 20.90 -9.98
CA LEU A 359 -6.32 20.53 -10.14
C LEU A 359 -5.88 20.77 -11.60
N PRO A 360 -5.31 21.94 -11.92
CA PRO A 360 -5.09 22.36 -13.31
C PRO A 360 -4.08 21.50 -14.08
N GLU A 361 -3.10 20.87 -13.42
CA GLU A 361 -2.09 20.05 -14.10
C GLU A 361 -2.56 18.63 -14.42
N THR A 362 -3.64 18.14 -13.79
CA THR A 362 -4.16 16.78 -14.05
C THR A 362 -4.59 16.53 -15.51
N GLY A 363 -5.14 17.54 -16.17
CA GLY A 363 -5.52 17.46 -17.59
C GLY A 363 -4.30 17.40 -18.53
N PRO A 364 -3.37 18.37 -18.43
CA PRO A 364 -2.07 18.31 -19.10
C PRO A 364 -1.28 17.02 -18.81
N GLU A 365 -1.28 16.53 -17.58
CA GLU A 365 -0.66 15.26 -17.18
C GLU A 365 -1.20 14.10 -18.01
N LEU A 366 -2.53 13.89 -18.03
CA LEU A 366 -3.13 12.79 -18.78
C LEU A 366 -2.83 12.84 -20.28
N ARG A 367 -2.79 14.04 -20.87
CA ARG A 367 -2.40 14.21 -22.29
C ARG A 367 -0.93 13.84 -22.53
N LYS A 368 -0.04 14.18 -21.60
CA LYS A 368 1.38 13.77 -21.68
C LYS A 368 1.52 12.25 -21.56
N LEU A 369 0.82 11.61 -20.62
CA LEU A 369 0.81 10.15 -20.48
C LEU A 369 0.29 9.47 -21.76
N ALA A 370 -0.79 9.99 -22.32
CA ALA A 370 -1.35 9.49 -23.58
C ALA A 370 -0.35 9.60 -24.73
N ALA A 371 0.33 10.75 -24.86
CA ALA A 371 1.34 10.98 -25.87
C ALA A 371 2.53 10.01 -25.75
N ILE A 372 3.03 9.78 -24.53
CA ILE A 372 4.12 8.83 -24.25
C ILE A 372 3.72 7.41 -24.68
N LEU A 373 2.45 7.02 -24.47
CA LEU A 373 1.93 5.69 -24.82
C LEU A 373 1.46 5.56 -26.27
N GLY A 374 1.46 6.65 -27.04
CA GLY A 374 0.89 6.68 -28.39
C GLY A 374 -0.63 6.45 -28.41
N ALA A 375 -1.32 6.83 -27.34
CA ALA A 375 -2.77 6.71 -27.21
C ALA A 375 -3.50 7.93 -27.81
N PRO A 376 -4.63 7.73 -28.51
CA PRO A 376 -5.41 8.84 -29.06
C PRO A 376 -6.16 9.62 -27.96
N GLU A 377 -6.46 10.90 -28.23
CA GLU A 377 -7.29 11.74 -27.35
C GLU A 377 -8.68 11.15 -27.02
N THR A 378 -9.21 10.25 -27.87
CA THR A 378 -10.48 9.55 -27.60
C THR A 378 -10.44 8.66 -26.37
N ASP A 379 -9.24 8.26 -25.96
CA ASP A 379 -8.97 7.42 -24.79
C ASP A 379 -8.84 8.25 -23.50
N LEU A 380 -8.96 9.58 -23.61
CA LEU A 380 -8.97 10.53 -22.49
C LEU A 380 -10.39 11.00 -22.19
N PHE A 381 -10.74 10.89 -20.92
CA PHE A 381 -12.02 11.28 -20.35
C PHE A 381 -11.76 12.38 -19.34
N VAL A 382 -11.76 13.63 -19.82
CA VAL A 382 -11.47 14.82 -19.02
C VAL A 382 -12.67 15.75 -18.89
N GLY A 383 -12.65 16.64 -17.90
CA GLY A 383 -13.74 17.59 -17.65
C GLY A 383 -15.05 16.83 -17.40
N ALA A 384 -16.13 17.22 -18.08
CA ALA A 384 -17.45 16.61 -17.90
C ALA A 384 -17.49 15.10 -18.23
N ARG A 385 -16.50 14.58 -18.97
CA ARG A 385 -16.39 13.14 -19.26
C ARG A 385 -15.65 12.36 -18.17
N ALA A 386 -14.94 13.03 -17.26
CA ALA A 386 -14.34 12.40 -16.09
C ALA A 386 -15.43 12.19 -15.02
N SER A 387 -16.40 11.30 -15.27
CA SER A 387 -17.50 10.98 -14.35
C SER A 387 -17.54 9.49 -14.02
N GLU A 388 -18.16 9.14 -12.88
CA GLU A 388 -18.30 7.73 -12.48
C GLU A 388 -19.04 6.91 -13.53
N THR A 389 -20.10 7.47 -14.09
CA THR A 389 -20.87 6.82 -15.16
C THR A 389 -19.96 6.39 -16.31
N ILE A 390 -19.06 7.27 -16.75
CA ILE A 390 -18.18 6.99 -17.88
C ILE A 390 -17.10 5.96 -17.51
N VAL A 391 -16.56 6.02 -16.28
CA VAL A 391 -15.64 4.99 -15.78
C VAL A 391 -16.32 3.61 -15.80
N LYS A 392 -17.52 3.51 -15.22
CA LYS A 392 -18.30 2.26 -15.09
C LYS A 392 -18.79 1.70 -16.44
N GLN A 393 -18.96 2.55 -17.46
CA GLN A 393 -19.38 2.13 -18.82
C GLN A 393 -18.22 1.79 -19.75
N THR A 394 -17.01 2.27 -19.46
CA THR A 394 -15.85 2.02 -20.30
C THR A 394 -15.42 0.55 -20.16
N ASP A 395 -15.15 -0.12 -21.27
CA ASP A 395 -14.52 -1.44 -21.22
C ASP A 395 -13.06 -1.30 -20.74
N LEU A 396 -12.83 -1.67 -19.48
CA LEU A 396 -11.51 -1.67 -18.85
C LEU A 396 -10.83 -3.05 -18.88
N SER A 397 -11.51 -4.08 -19.41
CA SER A 397 -11.00 -5.45 -19.47
C SER A 397 -9.96 -5.67 -20.58
N THR A 398 -9.74 -4.66 -21.41
CA THR A 398 -8.76 -4.63 -22.49
C THR A 398 -7.68 -3.56 -22.30
N THR A 399 -7.75 -2.80 -21.20
CA THR A 399 -6.84 -1.71 -20.85
C THR A 399 -5.54 -2.29 -20.29
N ASP A 400 -4.42 -1.82 -20.82
CA ASP A 400 -3.07 -2.20 -20.36
C ASP A 400 -2.56 -1.20 -19.31
N VAL A 401 -2.80 0.10 -19.53
CA VAL A 401 -2.47 1.17 -18.59
C VAL A 401 -3.71 2.02 -18.31
N LEU A 402 -4.08 2.15 -17.04
CA LEU A 402 -5.21 2.95 -16.57
C LEU A 402 -4.69 4.10 -15.71
N ALA A 403 -5.09 5.33 -15.97
CA ALA A 403 -4.67 6.48 -15.18
C ALA A 403 -5.87 7.25 -14.63
N PHE A 404 -5.79 7.61 -13.35
CA PHE A 404 -6.66 8.57 -12.68
C PHE A 404 -5.82 9.76 -12.21
N ALA A 405 -6.16 10.97 -12.67
CA ALA A 405 -5.51 12.21 -12.26
C ALA A 405 -6.56 13.14 -11.65
N THR A 406 -6.73 13.07 -10.33
CA THR A 406 -7.82 13.73 -9.59
C THR A 406 -7.55 13.71 -8.08
N HIS A 407 -8.46 14.25 -7.27
CA HIS A 407 -8.39 14.12 -5.81
C HIS A 407 -8.67 12.68 -5.35
N GLY A 408 -7.86 12.19 -4.41
CA GLY A 408 -8.13 11.00 -3.63
C GLY A 408 -8.60 11.38 -2.23
N LEU A 409 -9.57 10.64 -1.69
CA LEU A 409 -10.13 10.85 -0.35
C LEU A 409 -9.88 9.61 0.52
N LEU A 410 -9.43 9.81 1.75
CA LEU A 410 -9.37 8.78 2.78
C LEU A 410 -10.73 8.62 3.48
N SER A 411 -10.92 7.46 4.12
CA SER A 411 -12.06 7.26 5.02
C SER A 411 -12.06 8.33 6.12
N GLY A 412 -13.18 9.01 6.30
CA GLY A 412 -13.33 10.06 7.31
C GLY A 412 -12.79 11.44 6.92
N ASP A 413 -12.12 11.61 5.76
CA ASP A 413 -11.76 12.95 5.24
C ASP A 413 -13.02 13.81 5.05
N LEU A 414 -14.10 13.16 4.64
CA LEU A 414 -15.44 13.72 4.63
C LEU A 414 -16.29 13.04 5.71
N ARG A 415 -16.96 13.83 6.55
CA ARG A 415 -17.86 13.29 7.58
C ARG A 415 -18.99 12.48 6.93
N GLY A 416 -18.96 11.16 7.12
CA GLY A 416 -19.91 10.20 6.52
C GLY A 416 -19.30 9.31 5.44
N LEU A 417 -18.08 9.60 4.97
CA LEU A 417 -17.37 8.76 4.01
C LEU A 417 -16.79 7.54 4.73
N ALA A 418 -17.45 6.40 4.57
CA ALA A 418 -17.09 5.15 5.24
C ALA A 418 -15.87 4.45 4.61
N GLU A 419 -15.56 4.75 3.34
CA GLU A 419 -14.51 4.11 2.57
C GLU A 419 -13.79 5.12 1.65
N PRO A 420 -12.53 4.90 1.25
CA PRO A 420 -11.82 5.86 0.41
C PRO A 420 -12.41 5.94 -1.01
N ALA A 421 -12.22 7.07 -1.70
CA ALA A 421 -12.81 7.32 -3.02
C ALA A 421 -11.93 8.22 -3.91
N LEU A 422 -12.17 8.15 -5.22
CA LEU A 422 -11.65 9.11 -6.20
C LEU A 422 -12.73 10.12 -6.57
N VAL A 423 -12.38 11.41 -6.57
CA VAL A 423 -13.30 12.48 -6.94
C VAL A 423 -13.42 12.54 -8.46
N LEU A 424 -14.64 12.53 -8.97
CA LEU A 424 -14.97 12.71 -10.37
C LEU A 424 -15.95 13.87 -10.53
N THR A 425 -16.30 14.22 -11.76
CA THR A 425 -17.25 15.29 -12.04
C THR A 425 -18.62 14.90 -11.48
N PRO A 426 -19.13 15.61 -10.46
CA PRO A 426 -20.42 15.26 -9.87
C PRO A 426 -21.57 15.61 -10.82
N PRO A 427 -22.61 14.76 -10.91
CA PRO A 427 -23.78 15.05 -11.72
C PRO A 427 -24.58 16.22 -11.13
N GLN A 428 -25.55 16.74 -11.89
CA GLN A 428 -26.47 17.76 -11.37
C GLN A 428 -27.31 17.23 -10.19
N VAL A 429 -27.67 15.95 -10.23
CA VAL A 429 -28.42 15.26 -9.19
C VAL A 429 -27.75 13.91 -8.93
N ALA A 430 -27.39 13.65 -7.68
CA ALA A 430 -26.80 12.39 -7.25
C ALA A 430 -27.72 11.20 -7.52
N THR A 431 -27.14 10.08 -7.91
CA THR A 431 -27.83 8.79 -8.06
C THR A 431 -27.00 7.69 -7.41
N ALA A 432 -27.60 6.52 -7.17
CA ALA A 432 -26.86 5.36 -6.65
C ALA A 432 -25.78 4.81 -7.60
N ARG A 433 -25.66 5.33 -8.83
CA ARG A 433 -24.64 4.93 -9.79
C ARG A 433 -23.61 6.02 -10.09
N ASP A 434 -23.88 7.25 -9.67
CA ASP A 434 -23.06 8.42 -9.96
C ASP A 434 -23.45 9.52 -8.96
N ASP A 435 -22.57 9.80 -8.01
CA ASP A 435 -22.69 10.88 -7.04
C ASP A 435 -21.44 11.79 -7.00
N GLY A 436 -20.50 11.56 -7.92
CA GLY A 436 -19.20 12.23 -8.05
C GLY A 436 -18.06 11.54 -7.32
N LEU A 437 -18.27 10.43 -6.59
CA LEU A 437 -17.24 9.73 -5.83
C LEU A 437 -17.14 8.26 -6.25
N LEU A 438 -16.08 7.92 -6.99
CA LEU A 438 -15.78 6.52 -7.30
C LEU A 438 -15.16 5.84 -6.07
N THR A 439 -15.96 5.11 -5.30
CA THR A 439 -15.52 4.53 -4.02
C THR A 439 -14.68 3.26 -4.20
N ALA A 440 -13.92 2.87 -3.17
CA ALA A 440 -13.15 1.63 -3.18
C ALA A 440 -14.03 0.39 -3.48
N SER A 441 -15.25 0.35 -2.95
CA SER A 441 -16.19 -0.73 -3.27
C SER A 441 -16.62 -0.75 -4.74
N GLU A 442 -16.83 0.41 -5.33
CA GLU A 442 -17.17 0.49 -6.76
C GLU A 442 -15.98 0.17 -7.65
N VAL A 443 -14.77 0.61 -7.27
CA VAL A 443 -13.52 0.23 -7.94
C VAL A 443 -13.35 -1.28 -7.92
N ALA A 444 -13.61 -1.92 -6.78
CA ALA A 444 -13.51 -3.37 -6.65
C ALA A 444 -14.41 -4.10 -7.65
N GLU A 445 -15.56 -3.54 -8.05
CA GLU A 445 -16.47 -4.15 -9.03
C GLU A 445 -16.01 -3.99 -10.49
N LEU A 446 -15.00 -3.16 -10.76
CA LEU A 446 -14.45 -3.00 -12.10
C LEU A 446 -13.80 -4.30 -12.58
N LYS A 447 -13.87 -4.55 -13.89
CA LYS A 447 -13.20 -5.67 -14.55
C LYS A 447 -11.94 -5.15 -15.24
N LEU A 448 -10.80 -5.22 -14.56
CA LEU A 448 -9.53 -4.72 -15.05
C LEU A 448 -8.65 -5.86 -15.57
N SER A 449 -7.94 -5.58 -16.65
CA SER A 449 -6.77 -6.34 -17.11
C SER A 449 -5.47 -5.53 -17.00
N ALA A 450 -5.52 -4.40 -16.29
CA ALA A 450 -4.48 -3.39 -16.29
C ALA A 450 -3.17 -3.96 -15.74
N GLN A 451 -2.13 -3.85 -16.56
CA GLN A 451 -0.75 -4.12 -16.15
C GLN A 451 -0.29 -3.06 -15.16
N TRP A 452 -0.79 -1.83 -15.34
CA TRP A 452 -0.47 -0.73 -14.48
C TRP A 452 -1.66 0.22 -14.30
N VAL A 453 -1.97 0.53 -13.04
CA VAL A 453 -2.87 1.62 -12.66
C VAL A 453 -2.04 2.77 -12.08
N ILE A 454 -2.21 3.97 -12.59
CA ILE A 454 -1.57 5.18 -12.08
C ILE A 454 -2.64 6.00 -11.36
N LEU A 455 -2.52 6.13 -10.04
CA LEU A 455 -3.36 7.01 -9.23
C LEU A 455 -2.56 8.27 -8.90
N SER A 456 -2.59 9.25 -9.80
CA SER A 456 -2.13 10.62 -9.52
C SER A 456 -3.19 11.33 -8.67
N ALA A 457 -3.32 10.82 -7.44
CA ALA A 457 -4.32 11.20 -6.46
C ALA A 457 -3.70 11.10 -5.07
N CYS A 458 -3.91 12.16 -4.28
CA CYS A 458 -3.39 12.31 -2.92
C CYS A 458 -3.84 11.17 -2.00
N ASN A 459 -2.97 10.75 -1.07
CA ASN A 459 -3.29 9.79 0.01
C ASN A 459 -3.81 8.42 -0.45
N THR A 460 -3.42 7.95 -1.63
CA THR A 460 -3.87 6.67 -2.18
C THR A 460 -3.08 5.45 -1.68
N ALA A 461 -1.95 5.64 -0.97
CA ALA A 461 -1.08 4.57 -0.45
C ALA A 461 -1.19 4.37 1.07
N GLY A 462 -1.52 5.42 1.82
CA GLY A 462 -1.47 5.39 3.29
C GLY A 462 -2.62 4.65 3.95
N GLY A 463 -2.32 3.85 4.98
CA GLY A 463 -3.24 3.60 6.08
C GLY A 463 -3.43 4.89 6.91
N ASP A 464 -4.45 4.95 7.77
CA ASP A 464 -4.77 6.14 8.58
C ASP A 464 -3.72 6.48 9.68
N GLY A 465 -2.54 5.85 9.61
CA GLY A 465 -1.40 6.09 10.50
C GLY A 465 -1.57 5.53 11.91
N ARG A 466 -2.67 4.83 12.18
CA ARG A 466 -2.90 4.20 13.49
C ARG A 466 -2.08 2.92 13.66
N PRO A 467 -1.76 2.53 14.90
CA PRO A 467 -1.06 1.27 15.18
C PRO A 467 -1.79 0.01 14.65
N ASP A 468 -3.10 0.11 14.42
CA ASP A 468 -3.97 -0.92 13.82
C ASP A 468 -4.29 -0.67 12.34
N ALA A 469 -3.69 0.37 11.73
CA ALA A 469 -3.88 0.69 10.32
C ALA A 469 -3.33 -0.42 9.43
N GLU A 470 -4.12 -0.81 8.44
CA GLU A 470 -3.66 -1.76 7.44
C GLU A 470 -2.49 -1.19 6.61
N GLY A 471 -1.54 -2.04 6.24
CA GLY A 471 -0.34 -1.62 5.51
C GLY A 471 -0.53 -1.20 4.05
N LEU A 472 -1.77 -1.26 3.54
CA LEU A 472 -2.13 -0.78 2.21
C LEU A 472 -3.50 -0.11 2.25
N SER A 473 -3.62 1.08 1.66
CA SER A 473 -4.90 1.79 1.53
C SER A 473 -6.00 0.91 0.94
N GLY A 474 -7.24 1.07 1.41
CA GLY A 474 -8.41 0.35 0.91
C GLY A 474 -8.64 0.55 -0.60
N LEU A 475 -8.26 1.71 -1.12
CA LEU A 475 -8.40 2.02 -2.55
C LEU A 475 -7.38 1.26 -3.41
N ALA A 476 -6.11 1.19 -2.98
CA ALA A 476 -5.09 0.41 -3.68
C ALA A 476 -5.45 -1.08 -3.71
N ARG A 477 -5.97 -1.62 -2.59
CA ARG A 477 -6.49 -2.99 -2.53
C ARG A 477 -7.63 -3.23 -3.51
N ALA A 478 -8.59 -2.30 -3.60
CA ALA A 478 -9.71 -2.40 -4.53
C ALA A 478 -9.25 -2.52 -5.99
N PHE A 479 -8.25 -1.74 -6.41
CA PHE A 479 -7.69 -1.84 -7.76
C PHE A 479 -6.97 -3.17 -8.02
N LEU A 480 -6.16 -3.67 -7.08
CA LEU A 480 -5.50 -4.98 -7.22
C LEU A 480 -6.54 -6.08 -7.39
N TYR A 481 -7.60 -6.01 -6.58
CA TYR A 481 -8.70 -6.96 -6.61
C TYR A 481 -9.52 -6.90 -7.91
N ALA A 482 -9.77 -5.69 -8.41
CA ALA A 482 -10.42 -5.47 -9.71
C ALA A 482 -9.61 -6.01 -10.89
N GLY A 483 -8.34 -6.37 -10.68
CA GLY A 483 -7.48 -7.06 -11.64
C GLY A 483 -6.22 -6.29 -12.05
N ALA A 484 -5.92 -5.16 -11.38
CA ALA A 484 -4.65 -4.46 -11.58
C ALA A 484 -3.47 -5.31 -11.08
N ARG A 485 -2.39 -5.34 -11.85
CA ARG A 485 -1.15 -6.03 -11.45
C ARG A 485 -0.21 -5.17 -10.64
N ALA A 486 -0.09 -3.91 -11.03
CA ALA A 486 0.74 -2.92 -10.38
C ALA A 486 -0.04 -1.63 -10.23
N ILE A 487 0.20 -0.90 -9.15
CA ILE A 487 -0.43 0.39 -8.90
C ILE A 487 0.63 1.39 -8.43
N LEU A 488 0.69 2.56 -9.08
CA LEU A 488 1.43 3.70 -8.57
C LEU A 488 0.47 4.57 -7.74
N VAL A 489 0.77 4.72 -6.45
CA VAL A 489 -0.07 5.42 -5.46
C VAL A 489 0.76 6.36 -4.59
N SER A 490 0.16 7.42 -4.03
CA SER A 490 0.86 8.39 -3.19
C SER A 490 0.55 8.27 -1.69
N HIS A 491 1.55 8.44 -0.82
CA HIS A 491 1.36 8.42 0.63
C HIS A 491 0.81 9.73 1.21
N TRP A 492 1.06 10.86 0.57
CA TRP A 492 0.60 12.20 0.98
C TRP A 492 0.02 12.99 -0.19
N PRO A 493 -0.64 14.13 0.08
CA PRO A 493 -0.95 15.10 -0.95
C PRO A 493 0.33 15.66 -1.56
N VAL A 494 0.40 15.72 -2.89
CA VAL A 494 1.60 16.16 -3.61
C VAL A 494 1.29 17.45 -4.34
N ARG A 495 2.31 18.31 -4.50
CA ARG A 495 2.22 19.46 -5.40
C ARG A 495 1.90 18.96 -6.82
N ASP A 496 0.88 19.54 -7.45
CA ASP A 496 0.30 19.07 -8.72
C ASP A 496 1.37 18.96 -9.84
N ASP A 497 2.30 19.91 -9.90
CA ASP A 497 3.42 19.92 -10.85
C ASP A 497 4.46 18.81 -10.58
N ALA A 498 4.80 18.55 -9.32
CA ALA A 498 5.72 17.48 -8.93
C ALA A 498 5.09 16.11 -9.19
N ALA A 499 3.78 15.96 -8.91
CA ALA A 499 3.05 14.74 -9.19
C ALA A 499 3.04 14.43 -10.69
N ALA A 500 2.65 15.42 -11.52
CA ALA A 500 2.65 15.27 -12.97
C ALA A 500 4.04 14.97 -13.52
N ARG A 501 5.11 15.55 -12.96
CA ARG A 501 6.49 15.22 -13.35
C ARG A 501 6.85 13.77 -12.98
N LEU A 502 6.57 13.33 -11.76
CA LEU A 502 6.88 11.96 -11.32
C LEU A 502 6.21 10.92 -12.21
N THR A 503 4.90 11.05 -12.46
CA THR A 503 4.15 10.07 -13.25
C THR A 503 4.61 10.07 -14.72
N THR A 504 4.78 11.25 -15.32
CA THR A 504 5.17 11.35 -16.73
C THR A 504 6.62 10.93 -16.97
N GLN A 505 7.56 11.29 -16.09
CA GLN A 505 8.95 10.85 -16.20
C GLN A 505 9.11 9.34 -15.95
N THR A 506 8.37 8.80 -14.98
CA THR A 506 8.34 7.34 -14.74
C THR A 506 7.91 6.60 -15.99
N LEU A 507 6.80 7.01 -16.61
CA LEU A 507 6.30 6.37 -17.83
C LEU A 507 7.23 6.60 -19.03
N ALA A 508 7.84 7.79 -19.15
CA ALA A 508 8.78 8.10 -20.22
C ALA A 508 10.06 7.23 -20.15
N ALA A 509 10.57 6.95 -18.95
CA ALA A 509 11.71 6.06 -18.75
C ALA A 509 11.41 4.60 -19.17
N LEU A 510 10.13 4.20 -19.19
CA LEU A 510 9.67 2.89 -19.65
C LEU A 510 9.39 2.83 -21.15
N GLY A 511 9.78 3.86 -21.92
CA GLY A 511 9.55 3.95 -23.37
C GLY A 511 10.03 2.74 -24.18
N SER A 512 9.60 2.67 -25.45
CA SER A 512 9.78 1.49 -26.30
C SER A 512 11.24 1.00 -26.36
N GLY A 513 11.47 -0.23 -25.88
CA GLY A 513 12.79 -0.89 -25.89
C GLY A 513 13.56 -0.80 -24.57
N SER A 514 13.06 -0.05 -23.59
CA SER A 514 13.61 -0.03 -22.23
C SER A 514 13.46 -1.41 -21.57
N ARG A 515 14.53 -1.86 -20.89
CA ARG A 515 14.50 -3.01 -19.96
C ARG A 515 14.45 -2.53 -18.50
N LEU A 516 14.01 -1.30 -18.26
CA LEU A 516 13.84 -0.82 -16.90
C LEU A 516 12.60 -1.46 -16.27
N ARG A 517 12.73 -1.88 -15.01
CA ARG A 517 11.60 -2.23 -14.16
C ARG A 517 10.83 -0.95 -13.82
N ARG A 518 9.51 -1.04 -13.61
CA ARG A 518 8.68 0.12 -13.19
C ARG A 518 9.22 0.79 -11.93
N ALA A 519 9.70 0.00 -10.97
CA ALA A 519 10.29 0.50 -9.73
C ALA A 519 11.55 1.36 -10.00
N GLU A 520 12.41 0.93 -10.93
CA GLU A 520 13.63 1.66 -11.29
C GLU A 520 13.30 2.95 -12.07
N ALA A 521 12.32 2.89 -12.96
CA ALA A 521 11.83 4.07 -13.65
C ALA A 521 11.30 5.14 -12.68
N LEU A 522 10.55 4.71 -11.65
CA LEU A 522 10.09 5.61 -10.58
C LEU A 522 11.29 6.19 -9.83
N ARG A 523 12.23 5.36 -9.39
CA ARG A 523 13.44 5.80 -8.69
C ARG A 523 14.22 6.84 -9.47
N LEU A 524 14.38 6.66 -10.78
CA LEU A 524 15.06 7.64 -11.64
C LEU A 524 14.30 8.98 -11.70
N ALA A 525 12.97 8.97 -11.79
CA ALA A 525 12.15 10.19 -11.74
C ALA A 525 12.28 10.90 -10.38
N MET A 526 12.31 10.15 -9.27
CA MET A 526 12.52 10.70 -7.93
C MET A 526 13.88 11.41 -7.83
N LEU A 527 14.94 10.79 -8.37
CA LEU A 527 16.28 11.36 -8.37
C LEU A 527 16.41 12.58 -9.28
N ASP A 528 15.75 12.58 -10.44
CA ASP A 528 15.73 13.74 -11.34
C ASP A 528 15.10 14.97 -10.66
N ILE A 529 13.91 14.80 -10.08
CA ILE A 529 13.21 15.88 -9.36
C ILE A 529 14.05 16.39 -8.17
N MET A 530 14.63 15.48 -7.38
CA MET A 530 15.50 15.85 -6.27
C MET A 530 16.66 16.74 -6.71
N GLN A 531 17.23 16.51 -7.90
CA GLN A 531 18.39 17.26 -8.41
C GLN A 531 18.03 18.55 -9.16
N ASP A 532 16.75 18.86 -9.32
CA ASP A 532 16.30 20.10 -9.95
C ASP A 532 16.82 21.31 -9.15
N LYS A 533 17.61 22.16 -9.82
CA LYS A 533 18.24 23.35 -9.22
C LYS A 533 17.42 24.62 -9.39
N ASP A 534 16.46 24.61 -10.31
CA ASP A 534 15.65 25.79 -10.64
C ASP A 534 14.56 25.99 -9.58
N ASP A 535 14.06 24.91 -8.98
CA ASP A 535 13.16 24.95 -7.83
C ASP A 535 13.78 24.29 -6.58
N PRO A 536 14.28 25.08 -5.62
CA PRO A 536 14.83 24.58 -4.36
C PRO A 536 13.88 23.68 -3.56
N SER A 537 12.56 23.88 -3.65
CA SER A 537 11.58 23.08 -2.92
C SER A 537 11.49 21.63 -3.39
N LEU A 538 11.97 21.33 -4.60
CA LEU A 538 12.03 19.97 -5.12
C LEU A 538 13.15 19.12 -4.49
N ALA A 539 14.09 19.72 -3.77
CA ALA A 539 15.07 18.97 -2.96
C ALA A 539 14.41 18.24 -1.78
N HIS A 540 13.26 18.71 -1.32
CA HIS A 540 12.57 18.18 -0.15
C HIS A 540 11.84 16.86 -0.47
N PRO A 541 11.91 15.82 0.39
CA PRO A 541 11.29 14.51 0.14
C PRO A 541 9.78 14.55 -0.07
N SER A 542 9.06 15.55 0.45
CA SER A 542 7.63 15.72 0.14
C SER A 542 7.35 15.86 -1.36
N ALA A 543 8.30 16.37 -2.15
CA ALA A 543 8.15 16.57 -3.59
C ALA A 543 8.49 15.32 -4.41
N TRP A 544 9.57 14.62 -4.08
CA TRP A 544 10.09 13.50 -4.88
C TRP A 544 9.75 12.11 -4.34
N ALA A 545 9.42 11.95 -3.05
CA ALA A 545 9.11 10.64 -2.45
C ALA A 545 7.64 10.27 -2.23
N PRO A 546 6.62 10.95 -2.80
CA PRO A 546 5.25 10.67 -2.43
C PRO A 546 4.74 9.34 -2.97
N PHE A 547 5.22 8.93 -4.15
CA PHE A 547 4.72 7.74 -4.83
C PHE A 547 5.46 6.48 -4.41
N VAL A 548 4.69 5.41 -4.24
CA VAL A 548 5.19 4.05 -4.13
C VAL A 548 4.51 3.17 -5.18
N LEU A 549 5.24 2.13 -5.56
CA LEU A 549 4.73 1.11 -6.45
C LEU A 549 4.27 -0.08 -5.63
N VAL A 550 3.03 -0.53 -5.85
CA VAL A 550 2.42 -1.67 -5.16
C VAL A 550 2.13 -2.78 -6.16
N GLY A 551 2.44 -4.03 -5.80
CA GLY A 551 2.18 -5.21 -6.64
C GLY A 551 3.36 -5.56 -7.56
N GLU A 552 3.11 -5.80 -8.84
CA GLU A 552 4.15 -6.16 -9.81
C GLU A 552 5.04 -4.96 -10.19
N GLY A 553 6.13 -4.79 -9.45
CA GLY A 553 7.13 -3.75 -9.71
C GLY A 553 8.05 -4.00 -10.92
N GLY A 554 7.90 -5.16 -11.56
CA GLY A 554 8.74 -5.66 -12.65
C GLY A 554 8.41 -5.08 -14.03
N TYR A 555 8.69 -5.86 -15.07
CA TYR A 555 8.67 -5.46 -16.49
C TYR A 555 7.28 -5.19 -17.07
#